data_AF-A0A1V3X3Y6-F1
#
_entry.id   AF-A0A1V3X3Y6-F1
#
_cell.length_a   1.000
_cell.length_b   1.000
_cell.length_c   1.000
_cell.angle_alpha   90.00
_cell.angle_beta   90.00
_cell.angle_gamma   90.00
#
_symmetry.space_group_name_H-M   'P 1'
#
loop_
_entity.id
_entity.type
_entity.pdbx_description
1 polymer ?
#
loop_
_entity_poly.entity_id
_entity_poly.type
_entity_poly.pdbx_seq_one_letter_code
_entity_poly.pdbx_strand_id
1 'polypeptide(L)'
;MIAGVEGAIDVGHLVRMMVLREGRAALTKLTLPEDNPLVGRRVCELDLPANTALVTVLRGDAVKVPQPGDVLRAGDEMLFIADSFLERSVWAAMYSTAPARASTRPGRPPSA
;
A
#
# COMPACT_ATOMS: atom_id res chain seq x y z
N MET A 1 -40.80 -7.20 5.81
CA MET A 1 -39.78 -6.26 6.29
C MET A 1 -38.59 -7.09 6.73
N ILE A 2 -37.56 -7.19 5.90
CA ILE A 2 -36.21 -7.63 6.29
C ILE A 2 -35.32 -6.48 5.84
N ALA A 3 -34.78 -5.77 6.84
CA ALA A 3 -33.95 -4.60 6.68
C ALA A 3 -32.65 -4.99 5.98
N GLY A 4 -32.23 -4.15 5.02
CA GLY A 4 -30.99 -4.31 4.30
C GLY A 4 -29.80 -4.33 5.25
N VAL A 5 -28.90 -5.28 5.02
CA VAL A 5 -27.48 -5.03 5.20
C VAL A 5 -26.96 -4.72 3.80
N GLU A 6 -26.90 -3.43 3.53
CA GLU A 6 -26.07 -2.86 2.48
C GLU A 6 -24.63 -3.27 2.79
N GLY A 7 -24.12 -4.24 2.04
CA GLY A 7 -22.67 -4.43 1.94
C GLY A 7 -22.11 -3.28 1.12
N ALA A 8 -22.01 -2.09 1.71
CA ALA A 8 -21.14 -1.03 1.20
C ALA A 8 -19.69 -1.48 1.43
N ILE A 9 -19.23 -2.40 0.57
CA ILE A 9 -17.81 -2.70 0.45
C ILE A 9 -17.26 -1.54 -0.38
N ASP A 10 -16.85 -0.48 0.32
CA ASP A 10 -16.24 0.69 -0.27
C ASP A 10 -14.94 0.26 -0.96
N VAL A 11 -14.97 0.25 -2.29
CA VAL A 11 -13.83 -0.13 -3.14
C VAL A 11 -12.75 0.92 -2.93
N GLY A 12 -11.67 0.52 -2.25
CA GLY A 12 -10.57 1.42 -1.89
C GLY A 12 -10.33 1.59 -0.39
N HIS A 13 -11.20 1.11 0.50
CA HIS A 13 -10.96 1.26 1.94
C HIS A 13 -9.94 0.24 2.49
N LEU A 14 -9.10 0.70 3.40
CA LEU A 14 -8.09 -0.11 4.06
C LEU A 14 -8.75 -0.91 5.18
N VAL A 15 -8.89 -2.22 5.00
CA VAL A 15 -9.62 -3.10 5.94
C VAL A 15 -8.63 -3.87 6.81
N ARG A 16 -8.67 -3.63 8.12
CA ARG A 16 -7.89 -4.40 9.10
C ARG A 16 -8.50 -5.79 9.27
N MET A 17 -7.70 -6.82 8.98
CA MET A 17 -8.12 -8.22 9.11
C MET A 17 -7.80 -8.78 10.49
N MET A 18 -6.57 -8.56 10.99
CA MET A 18 -6.14 -9.07 12.29
C MET A 18 -5.00 -8.25 12.90
N VAL A 19 -4.81 -8.41 14.20
CA VAL A 19 -3.74 -7.81 14.99
C VAL A 19 -2.72 -8.88 15.36
N LEU A 20 -1.46 -8.60 15.12
CA LEU A 20 -0.32 -9.46 15.42
C LEU A 20 0.47 -8.90 16.60
N ARG A 21 1.12 -9.78 17.37
CA ARG A 21 2.03 -9.43 18.48
C ARG A 21 1.42 -8.44 19.50
N GLU A 22 0.43 -8.87 20.28
CA GLU A 22 -0.15 -8.08 21.38
C GLU A 22 -0.52 -6.63 21.01
N GLY A 23 -1.01 -6.37 19.79
CA GLY A 23 -1.38 -5.01 19.39
C GLY A 23 -0.32 -4.24 18.62
N ARG A 24 0.89 -4.76 18.40
CA ARG A 24 1.98 -3.99 17.79
C ARG A 24 1.97 -3.98 16.27
N ALA A 25 1.34 -4.94 15.60
CA ALA A 25 1.24 -4.93 14.15
C ALA A 25 -0.18 -5.24 13.66
N ALA A 26 -0.55 -4.67 12.52
CA ALA A 26 -1.81 -4.87 11.84
C ALA A 26 -1.56 -5.48 10.47
N LEU A 27 -2.36 -6.50 10.12
CA LEU A 27 -2.49 -6.95 8.73
C LEU A 27 -3.71 -6.28 8.11
N THR A 28 -3.49 -5.60 7.00
CA THR A 28 -4.47 -4.70 6.42
C THR A 28 -4.57 -4.88 4.91
N LYS A 29 -5.79 -4.88 4.39
CA LYS A 29 -6.09 -5.09 2.97
C LYS A 29 -6.48 -3.80 2.29
N LEU A 30 -5.93 -3.54 1.11
CA LEU A 30 -6.30 -2.44 0.23
C LEU A 30 -6.64 -3.00 -1.15
N THR A 31 -7.85 -2.74 -1.64
CA THR A 31 -8.19 -2.99 -3.05
C THR A 31 -7.87 -1.74 -3.84
N LEU A 32 -7.04 -1.86 -4.88
CA LEU A 32 -6.57 -0.70 -5.64
C LEU A 32 -7.64 -0.23 -6.65
N PRO A 33 -8.28 0.93 -6.46
CA PRO A 33 -9.30 1.39 -7.40
C PRO A 33 -8.67 1.87 -8.71
N GLU A 34 -9.47 1.95 -9.78
CA GLU A 34 -8.99 2.27 -11.13
C GLU A 34 -8.36 3.66 -11.26
N ASP A 35 -8.82 4.61 -10.45
CA ASP A 35 -8.38 6.00 -10.39
C ASP A 35 -7.20 6.22 -9.44
N ASN A 36 -6.66 5.17 -8.81
CA ASN A 36 -5.55 5.30 -7.88
C ASN A 36 -4.23 5.61 -8.60
N PRO A 37 -3.43 6.60 -8.13
CA PRO A 37 -2.17 6.99 -8.76
C PRO A 37 -1.06 5.92 -8.71
N LEU A 38 -1.26 4.84 -7.95
CA LEU A 38 -0.33 3.71 -7.91
C LEU A 38 -0.53 2.73 -9.06
N VAL A 39 -1.66 2.78 -9.77
CA VAL A 39 -1.90 1.93 -10.94
C VAL A 39 -0.83 2.22 -12.00
N GLY A 40 -0.17 1.17 -12.49
CA GLY A 40 0.92 1.27 -13.45
C GLY A 40 2.31 1.52 -12.85
N ARG A 41 2.41 1.76 -11.54
CA ARG A 41 3.71 1.89 -10.85
C ARG A 41 4.28 0.52 -10.47
N ARG A 42 5.61 0.46 -10.32
CA ARG A 42 6.28 -0.74 -9.80
C ARG A 42 6.19 -0.80 -8.29
N VAL A 43 6.21 -2.01 -7.73
CA VAL A 43 6.23 -2.24 -6.28
C VAL A 43 7.38 -1.49 -5.60
N CYS A 44 8.57 -1.43 -6.23
CA CYS A 44 9.71 -0.72 -5.67
C CYS A 44 9.56 0.81 -5.60
N GLU A 45 8.53 1.35 -6.26
CA GLU A 45 8.24 2.79 -6.27
C GLU A 45 7.21 3.20 -5.21
N LEU A 46 6.70 2.24 -4.44
CA LEU A 46 5.81 2.50 -3.31
C LEU A 46 6.61 3.13 -2.17
N ASP A 47 6.28 4.37 -1.81
CA ASP A 47 6.82 5.06 -0.63
C ASP A 47 6.12 4.56 0.64
N LEU A 48 6.46 3.34 1.05
CA LEU A 48 5.92 2.75 2.27
C LEU A 48 6.60 3.36 3.51
N PRO A 49 5.84 3.71 4.55
CA PRO A 49 6.42 4.23 5.77
C PRO A 49 7.23 3.14 6.49
N ALA A 50 8.20 3.55 7.32
CA ALA A 50 9.07 2.62 8.04
C ALA A 50 8.26 1.59 8.84
N ASN A 51 8.72 0.34 8.89
CA ASN A 51 7.99 -0.78 9.51
C ASN A 51 6.66 -1.15 8.82
N THR A 52 6.54 -0.87 7.52
CA THR A 52 5.46 -1.38 6.66
C THR A 52 6.02 -2.28 5.58
N ALA A 53 5.36 -3.40 5.32
CA ALA A 53 5.71 -4.32 4.24
C ALA A 53 4.46 -4.71 3.44
N LEU A 54 4.57 -4.65 2.11
CA LEU A 54 3.62 -5.30 1.22
C LEU A 54 3.94 -6.80 1.17
N VAL A 55 3.00 -7.62 1.60
CA VAL A 55 3.21 -9.08 1.78
C VAL A 55 2.74 -9.86 0.56
N THR A 56 1.58 -9.52 0.01
CA THR A 56 1.03 -10.19 -1.16
C THR A 56 0.14 -9.26 -1.97
N VAL A 57 0.02 -9.58 -3.27
CA VAL A 57 -0.94 -9.00 -4.19
C VAL A 57 -1.82 -10.14 -4.72
N LEU A 58 -3.12 -10.03 -4.56
CA LEU A 58 -4.10 -10.92 -5.16
C LEU A 58 -4.65 -10.27 -6.42
N ARG A 59 -4.73 -11.05 -7.50
CA ARG A 59 -5.28 -10.61 -8.78
C ARG A 59 -6.23 -11.67 -9.30
N GLY A 60 -7.53 -11.38 -9.24
CA GLY A 60 -8.55 -12.43 -9.38
C GLY A 60 -8.32 -13.49 -8.31
N ASP A 61 -8.24 -14.77 -8.73
CA ASP A 61 -8.01 -15.91 -7.82
C ASP A 61 -6.53 -16.23 -7.56
N ALA A 62 -5.60 -15.49 -8.17
CA ALA A 62 -4.17 -15.76 -8.04
C ALA A 62 -3.53 -14.97 -6.90
N VAL A 63 -2.87 -15.67 -5.97
CA VAL A 63 -2.05 -15.06 -4.92
C VAL A 63 -0.61 -14.94 -5.41
N LYS A 64 -0.04 -13.73 -5.33
CA LYS A 64 1.32 -13.46 -5.76
C LYS A 64 2.14 -12.78 -4.66
N VAL A 65 3.37 -13.25 -4.47
CA VAL A 65 4.36 -12.53 -3.66
C VAL A 65 4.97 -11.41 -4.51
N PRO A 66 4.79 -10.13 -4.12
CA PRO A 66 5.24 -8.99 -4.89
C PRO A 66 6.76 -8.98 -5.00
N GLN A 67 7.24 -8.78 -6.23
CA GLN A 67 8.63 -8.54 -6.54
C GLN A 67 8.84 -7.05 -6.86
N PRO A 68 10.05 -6.50 -6.64
CA PRO A 68 10.33 -5.08 -6.90
C PRO A 68 9.95 -4.59 -8.30
N GLY A 69 10.07 -5.46 -9.32
CA GLY A 69 9.74 -5.14 -10.72
C GLY A 69 8.27 -5.34 -11.11
N ASP A 70 7.42 -5.85 -10.21
CA ASP A 70 6.01 -6.07 -10.51
C ASP A 70 5.26 -4.75 -10.64
N VAL A 71 4.43 -4.66 -11.66
CA VAL A 71 3.57 -3.50 -11.92
C VAL A 71 2.21 -3.72 -11.26
N LEU A 72 1.77 -2.73 -10.48
CA LEU A 72 0.46 -2.68 -9.85
C LEU A 72 -0.62 -2.41 -10.89
N ARG A 73 -1.76 -3.09 -10.76
CA ARG A 73 -2.90 -2.96 -11.66
C ARG A 73 -4.15 -2.59 -10.88
N ALA A 74 -5.06 -1.90 -11.52
CA ALA A 74 -6.38 -1.67 -10.96
C ALA A 74 -7.07 -3.01 -10.63
N GLY A 75 -7.79 -3.05 -9.51
CA GLY A 75 -8.41 -4.26 -8.97
C GLY A 75 -7.47 -5.21 -8.24
N ASP A 76 -6.16 -4.91 -8.17
CA ASP A 76 -5.24 -5.67 -7.32
C ASP A 76 -5.64 -5.51 -5.84
N GLU A 77 -5.74 -6.63 -5.12
CA GLU A 77 -5.92 -6.61 -3.67
C GLU A 77 -4.57 -6.80 -2.98
N MET A 78 -4.12 -5.76 -2.29
CA MET A 78 -2.81 -5.67 -1.67
C MET A 78 -2.95 -5.93 -0.17
N LEU A 79 -2.13 -6.83 0.38
CA LEU A 79 -2.06 -7.07 1.82
C LEU A 79 -0.78 -6.49 2.39
N PHE A 80 -0.92 -5.63 3.39
CA PHE A 80 0.19 -4.96 4.08
C PHE A 80 0.24 -5.39 5.54
N ILE A 81 1.46 -5.55 6.06
CA ILE A 81 1.70 -5.58 7.50
C ILE A 81 2.37 -4.26 7.88
N ALA A 82 1.81 -3.55 8.84
CA ALA A 82 2.38 -2.33 9.40
C ALA A 82 2.32 -2.36 10.93
N ASP A 83 3.12 -1.54 11.59
CA ASP A 83 2.91 -1.26 13.02
C ASP A 83 1.50 -0.67 13.22
N SER A 84 0.80 -1.10 14.27
CA SER A 84 -0.59 -0.70 14.51
C SER A 84 -0.79 0.81 14.65
N PHE A 85 0.25 1.56 15.02
CA PHE A 85 0.22 3.02 15.10
C PHE A 85 0.30 3.71 13.72
N LEU A 86 0.76 2.98 12.70
CA LEU A 86 1.11 3.48 11.38
C LEU A 86 0.01 3.27 10.32
N GLU A 87 -1.11 2.65 10.67
CA GLU A 87 -2.20 2.34 9.73
C GLU A 87 -2.71 3.58 8.98
N ARG A 88 -2.83 4.71 9.68
CA ARG A 88 -3.18 6.01 9.07
C ARG A 88 -2.11 6.51 8.09
N SER A 89 -0.85 6.21 8.33
CA SER A 89 0.26 6.61 7.45
C SER A 89 0.35 5.74 6.20
N VAL A 90 -0.08 4.48 6.25
CA VAL A 90 -0.22 3.64 5.05
C VAL A 90 -1.30 4.23 4.15
N TRP A 91 -2.46 4.58 4.71
CA TRP A 91 -3.50 5.29 3.95
C TRP A 91 -2.97 6.59 3.35
N ALA A 92 -2.31 7.42 4.15
CA ALA A 92 -1.70 8.66 3.66
C ALA A 92 -0.69 8.37 2.54
N ALA A 93 0.19 7.38 2.65
CA ALA A 93 1.16 7.06 1.59
C ALA A 93 0.50 6.59 0.28
N MET A 94 -0.62 5.87 0.36
CA MET A 94 -1.33 5.37 -0.82
C MET A 94 -2.19 6.45 -1.51
N TYR A 95 -2.64 7.48 -0.78
CA TYR A 95 -3.49 8.56 -1.30
C TYR A 95 -2.79 9.94 -1.39
N SER A 96 -1.62 10.11 -0.77
CA SER A 96 -0.78 11.31 -0.79
C SER A 96 0.41 11.07 -1.72
N THR A 97 0.17 10.95 -3.02
CA THR A 97 1.25 11.11 -3.99
C THR A 97 1.63 12.60 -4.09
N ALA A 98 2.38 13.09 -3.10
CA ALA A 98 3.29 14.21 -3.31
C ALA A 98 4.55 13.64 -3.99
N PRO A 99 5.04 14.24 -5.09
CA PRO A 99 6.15 13.67 -5.85
C PRO A 99 7.41 13.60 -4.98
N ALA A 100 8.14 12.49 -5.13
CA ALA A 100 9.46 12.28 -4.55
C ALA A 100 10.33 13.53 -4.77
N ARG A 101 10.72 14.18 -3.67
CA ARG A 101 11.75 15.21 -3.72
C ARG A 101 13.04 14.54 -4.23
N ALA A 102 13.46 14.97 -5.42
CA ALA A 102 14.73 14.59 -6.02
C ALA A 102 15.85 14.68 -4.98
N SER A 103 16.59 13.57 -4.82
CA SER A 103 17.85 13.57 -4.08
C SER A 103 18.87 14.40 -4.86
N THR A 104 18.94 15.70 -4.58
CA THR A 104 20.08 16.51 -4.98
C THR A 104 21.29 16.03 -4.19
N ARG A 105 22.07 15.14 -4.78
CA ARG A 105 23.41 14.80 -4.31
C ARG A 105 24.23 16.09 -4.32
N PRO A 106 24.77 16.58 -3.19
CA PRO A 106 25.65 17.74 -3.21
C PRO A 106 26.92 17.35 -3.98
N GLY A 107 27.29 18.20 -4.94
CA GLY A 107 28.44 18.01 -5.81
C GLY A 107 29.72 17.77 -5.03
N ARG A 108 30.45 16.73 -5.43
CA ARG A 108 31.85 16.55 -5.04
C ARG A 108 32.67 17.66 -5.71
N PRO A 109 33.44 18.48 -4.98
CA PRO A 109 34.30 19.48 -5.61
C PRO A 109 35.41 18.77 -6.42
N PRO A 110 35.87 19.38 -7.53
CA PRO A 110 36.96 18.84 -8.32
C PRO A 110 38.25 18.83 -7.51
N SER A 111 38.92 17.69 -7.46
CA SER A 111 40.29 17.57 -6.95
C SER A 111 41.23 18.26 -7.93
N ALA A 112 41.81 19.37 -7.50
CA ALA A 112 43.06 19.90 -8.04
C ALA A 112 44.25 19.11 -7.49
#